data_AF-A0A8J2QF75-F1
#
_entry.id   AF-A0A8J2QF75-F1
#
_cell.length_a   1.000
_cell.length_b   1.000
_cell.length_c   1.000
_cell.angle_alpha   90.00
_cell.angle_beta   90.00
_cell.angle_gamma   90.00
#
_symmetry.space_group_name_H-M   'P 1'
#
loop_
_entity.id
_entity.type
_entity.pdbx_description
1 polymer ?
#
loop_
_entity_poly.entity_id
_entity_poly.type
_entity_poly.pdbx_seq_one_letter_code
_entity_poly.pdbx_strand_id
1 'polypeptide(L)'
;MISNKKIVVLLLLFLARKCYVLEAPILKSITGTDDGGVFVVWKPINDTSDETVLGYKILINEVKERLERMYKLVNGDQEPGLVEEMTSEEVFGTMPLSLAKQIIAEGVTTDNMLIDYIKPDVLHEIRVLAYTKDKESKLSSPWRVKLLTLAKNKRAIAFRHHDECFLTIRHDDVTTGTPIIYNNYI
;
A
#
# COMPACT_ATOMS: atom_id res chain seq x y z
N MET A 1 29.33 -43.43 26.16
CA MET A 1 29.63 -42.83 24.84
C MET A 1 28.32 -42.41 24.17
N ILE A 2 27.98 -41.13 24.23
CA ILE A 2 26.82 -40.58 23.52
C ILE A 2 27.21 -40.53 22.03
N SER A 3 26.46 -41.25 21.19
CA SER A 3 26.72 -41.32 19.75
C SER A 3 26.62 -39.93 19.11
N ASN A 4 27.64 -39.53 18.33
CA ASN A 4 27.69 -38.28 17.58
C ASN A 4 26.42 -38.01 16.74
N LYS A 5 25.70 -39.07 16.33
CA LYS A 5 24.43 -38.94 15.62
C LYS A 5 23.31 -38.32 16.46
N LYS A 6 23.28 -38.57 17.78
CA LYS A 6 22.26 -38.00 18.69
C LYS A 6 22.48 -36.51 18.93
N ILE A 7 23.74 -36.06 18.95
CA ILE A 7 24.10 -34.64 19.11
C ILE A 7 23.73 -33.84 17.86
N VAL A 8 23.99 -34.37 16.66
CA VAL A 8 23.63 -33.72 15.38
C VAL A 8 22.11 -33.59 15.22
N VAL A 9 21.34 -34.63 15.60
CA VAL A 9 19.86 -34.58 15.57
C VAL A 9 19.32 -33.57 16.57
N LEU A 10 19.89 -33.48 17.78
CA LEU A 10 19.49 -32.48 18.78
C LEU A 10 19.82 -31.04 18.32
N LEU A 11 20.99 -30.84 17.69
CA LEU A 11 21.38 -29.54 17.12
C LEU A 11 20.49 -29.16 15.93
N LEU A 12 20.13 -30.10 15.06
CA LEU A 12 19.17 -29.87 13.97
C LEU A 12 17.76 -29.58 14.49
N LEU A 13 17.34 -30.20 15.60
CA LEU A 13 16.08 -29.87 16.28
C LEU A 13 16.10 -28.50 16.96
N PHE A 14 17.25 -28.05 17.47
CA PHE A 14 17.43 -26.69 18.00
C PHE A 14 17.53 -25.63 16.89
N LEU A 15 18.14 -25.95 15.75
CA LEU A 15 18.18 -25.11 14.54
C LEU A 15 16.84 -25.07 13.80
N ALA A 16 16.04 -26.14 13.92
CA ALA A 16 14.64 -26.19 13.50
C ALA A 16 13.69 -25.66 14.57
N ARG A 17 14.17 -24.82 15.52
CA ARG A 17 13.32 -23.81 16.17
C ARG A 17 12.73 -22.97 15.06
N LYS A 18 11.58 -23.43 14.57
CA LYS A 18 10.49 -22.70 13.95
C LYS A 18 10.91 -21.25 13.68
N CYS A 19 11.47 -21.03 12.49
CA CYS A 19 11.59 -19.69 11.93
C CYS A 19 10.14 -19.23 11.70
N TYR A 20 9.49 -18.81 12.77
CA TYR A 20 8.09 -18.42 12.79
C TYR A 20 8.06 -17.03 12.18
N VAL A 21 7.86 -17.01 10.88
CA VAL A 21 7.69 -15.76 10.14
C VAL A 21 6.32 -15.23 10.51
N LEU A 22 6.29 -14.09 11.18
CA LEU A 22 5.06 -13.39 11.53
C LEU A 22 4.27 -13.09 10.24
N GLU A 23 2.97 -13.40 10.25
CA GLU A 23 2.09 -13.22 9.08
C GLU A 23 2.05 -11.76 8.61
N ALA A 24 1.79 -11.53 7.32
CA ALA A 24 1.64 -10.16 6.83
C ALA A 24 0.33 -9.53 7.31
N PRO A 25 0.32 -8.25 7.73
CA PRO A 25 -0.93 -7.49 7.87
C PRO A 25 -1.68 -7.44 6.55
N ILE A 26 -3.01 -7.38 6.62
CA ILE A 26 -3.87 -7.30 5.43
C ILE A 26 -4.42 -5.88 5.33
N LEU A 27 -3.97 -5.12 4.34
CA LEU A 27 -4.59 -3.83 4.01
C LEU A 27 -6.07 -4.03 3.65
N LYS A 28 -6.93 -3.20 4.23
CA LYS A 28 -8.39 -3.25 4.04
C LYS A 28 -8.89 -2.11 3.17
N SER A 29 -8.42 -0.90 3.45
CA SER A 29 -8.82 0.28 2.68
C SER A 29 -7.78 1.38 2.78
N ILE A 30 -7.74 2.20 1.74
CA ILE A 30 -7.03 3.47 1.71
C ILE A 30 -8.04 4.52 1.25
N THR A 31 -8.23 5.58 2.03
CA THR A 31 -9.21 6.62 1.76
C THR A 31 -8.53 7.98 1.78
N GLY A 32 -8.85 8.85 0.81
CA GLY A 32 -8.32 10.22 0.80
C GLY A 32 -8.91 11.05 1.93
N THR A 33 -8.13 11.98 2.46
CA THR A 33 -8.55 12.92 3.52
C THR A 33 -8.67 14.34 3.00
N ASP A 34 -9.29 15.21 3.80
CA ASP A 34 -9.52 16.60 3.42
C ASP A 34 -8.28 17.48 3.43
N ASP A 35 -7.19 17.03 4.05
CA ASP A 35 -5.96 17.81 4.16
C ASP A 35 -4.86 17.35 3.18
N GLY A 36 -5.22 16.52 2.20
CA GLY A 36 -4.27 15.99 1.22
C GLY A 36 -3.46 14.78 1.73
N GLY A 37 -3.91 14.15 2.82
CA GLY A 37 -3.40 12.88 3.31
C GLY A 37 -4.24 11.69 2.90
N VAL A 38 -3.86 10.50 3.36
CA VAL A 38 -4.66 9.28 3.23
C VAL A 38 -4.84 8.60 4.57
N PHE A 39 -6.03 8.04 4.80
CA PHE A 39 -6.35 7.19 5.92
C PHE A 39 -6.19 5.74 5.51
N VAL A 40 -5.29 5.01 6.16
CA VAL A 40 -4.96 3.62 5.83
C VAL A 40 -5.49 2.72 6.93
N VAL A 41 -6.22 1.68 6.55
CA VAL A 41 -6.80 0.69 7.47
C VAL A 41 -6.28 -0.70 7.10
N TRP A 42 -5.88 -1.48 8.10
CA TRP A 42 -5.42 -2.86 7.97
C TRP A 42 -6.07 -3.77 9.01
N LYS A 43 -6.04 -5.08 8.77
CA LYS A 43 -6.41 -6.07 9.76
C LYS A 43 -5.21 -6.32 10.69
N PRO A 44 -5.35 -6.13 12.01
CA PRO A 44 -4.31 -6.52 12.97
C PRO A 44 -3.98 -8.00 12.86
N ILE A 45 -2.74 -8.34 13.14
CA ILE A 45 -2.34 -9.73 13.25
C ILE A 45 -2.79 -10.22 14.62
N ASN A 46 -3.66 -11.24 14.62
CA ASN A 46 -3.98 -11.96 15.84
C ASN A 46 -2.78 -12.85 16.15
N ASP A 47 -1.98 -12.41 17.11
CA ASP A 47 -0.77 -13.12 17.49
C ASP A 47 -1.13 -14.46 18.15
N THR A 48 -0.80 -15.56 17.49
CA THR A 48 -0.87 -16.92 18.06
C THR A 48 0.49 -17.41 18.53
N SER A 49 1.51 -16.55 18.50
CA SER A 49 2.89 -16.85 18.92
C SER A 49 3.23 -16.16 20.25
N ASP A 50 4.26 -16.63 20.95
CA ASP A 50 4.69 -16.09 22.25
C ASP A 50 5.26 -14.64 22.19
N GLU A 51 5.24 -13.97 21.03
CA GLU A 51 5.92 -12.70 20.80
C GLU A 51 4.96 -11.56 20.43
N THR A 52 4.43 -10.88 21.46
CA THR A 52 3.48 -9.77 21.32
C THR A 52 3.92 -8.73 20.28
N VAL A 53 3.09 -8.52 19.26
CA VAL A 53 3.19 -7.41 18.31
C VAL A 53 3.23 -6.07 19.06
N LEU A 54 4.24 -5.24 18.79
CA LEU A 54 4.41 -3.92 19.44
C LEU A 54 3.72 -2.80 18.65
N GLY A 55 3.56 -2.99 17.34
CA GLY A 55 2.93 -2.03 16.46
C GLY A 55 3.18 -2.37 14.99
N TYR A 56 2.97 -1.36 14.14
CA TYR A 56 3.04 -1.49 12.69
C TYR A 56 3.94 -0.41 12.09
N LYS A 57 4.64 -0.77 11.01
CA LYS A 57 5.37 0.17 10.16
C LYS A 57 4.64 0.29 8.83
N ILE A 58 4.28 1.52 8.48
CA ILE A 58 3.72 1.86 7.18
C ILE A 58 4.86 2.39 6.31
N LEU A 59 5.09 1.71 5.19
CA LEU A 59 6.12 2.03 4.22
C LEU A 59 5.47 2.70 3.02
N ILE A 60 5.98 3.87 2.65
CA ILE A 60 5.48 4.68 1.55
C ILE A 60 6.63 4.93 0.58
N ASN A 61 6.46 4.49 -0.66
CA ASN A 61 7.43 4.68 -1.72
C ASN A 61 6.82 5.45 -2.88
N GLU A 62 7.58 6.33 -3.51
CA GLU A 62 7.19 6.97 -4.77
C GLU A 62 7.47 6.01 -5.93
N VAL A 63 6.46 5.74 -6.74
CA VAL A 63 6.50 4.87 -7.90
C VAL A 63 6.66 5.73 -9.14
N LYS A 64 7.64 5.42 -9.98
CA LYS A 64 7.80 6.12 -11.26
C LYS A 64 6.70 5.70 -12.24
N GLU A 65 6.11 6.67 -12.89
CA GLU A 65 5.12 6.49 -13.95
C GLU A 65 5.76 6.85 -15.30
N ARG A 66 5.48 6.02 -16.31
CA ARG A 66 5.81 6.30 -17.70
C ARG A 66 4.57 6.80 -18.40
N LEU A 67 4.71 7.96 -19.03
CA LEU A 67 3.73 8.47 -19.98
C LEU A 67 4.11 7.97 -21.37
N GLU A 68 3.30 7.08 -21.93
CA GLU A 68 3.40 6.70 -23.33
C GLU A 68 2.38 7.49 -24.14
N ARG A 69 2.85 8.20 -25.16
CA ARG A 69 2.02 8.95 -26.11
C ARG A 69 1.97 8.19 -27.41
N MET A 70 0.78 7.77 -27.81
CA MET A 70 0.57 7.06 -29.07
C MET A 70 -0.45 7.78 -29.92
N TYR A 71 -0.29 7.73 -31.24
CA TYR A 71 -1.35 8.12 -32.16
C TYR A 71 -2.16 6.88 -32.49
N LYS A 72 -3.45 6.85 -32.12
CA LYS A 72 -4.37 5.81 -32.57
C LYS A 72 -5.33 6.41 -33.59
N LEU A 73 -5.63 5.64 -34.62
CA LEU A 73 -6.74 5.96 -35.51
C LEU A 73 -8.03 5.74 -34.71
N VAL A 74 -8.70 6.82 -34.36
CA VAL A 74 -9.98 6.77 -33.67
C VAL A 74 -11.06 6.72 -34.75
N ASN A 75 -11.93 5.70 -34.70
CA ASN A 75 -13.00 5.49 -35.69
C ASN A 75 -12.54 5.34 -37.15
N GLY A 76 -11.99 4.18 -37.51
CA GLY A 76 -12.12 3.54 -38.82
C GLY A 76 -11.55 4.22 -40.08
N ASP A 77 -11.47 5.55 -40.16
CA ASP A 77 -10.97 6.31 -41.32
C ASP A 77 -10.71 7.82 -41.05
N GLN A 78 -10.80 8.36 -39.82
CA GLN A 78 -10.68 9.82 -39.63
C GLN A 78 -9.82 10.25 -38.43
N GLU A 79 -8.71 10.90 -38.77
CA GLU A 79 -7.77 11.66 -37.93
C GLU A 79 -6.99 10.88 -36.83
N PRO A 80 -5.65 10.98 -36.81
CA PRO A 80 -4.86 10.42 -35.72
C PRO A 80 -5.16 11.19 -34.43
N GLY A 81 -5.87 10.54 -33.51
CA GLY A 81 -6.08 11.03 -32.16
C GLY A 81 -4.86 10.78 -31.30
N LEU A 82 -4.44 11.78 -30.51
CA LEU A 82 -3.45 11.58 -29.46
C LEU A 82 -4.09 10.77 -28.33
N VAL A 83 -3.52 9.61 -28.04
CA VAL A 83 -3.87 8.78 -26.88
C VAL A 83 -2.70 8.83 -25.91
N GLU A 84 -3.00 9.23 -24.67
CA GLU A 84 -2.03 9.22 -23.58
C GLU A 84 -2.33 8.04 -22.66
N GLU A 85 -1.38 7.09 -22.57
CA GLU A 85 -1.47 5.95 -21.66
C GLU A 85 -0.43 6.15 -20.55
N MET A 86 -0.90 6.30 -19.31
CA MET A 86 -0.05 6.31 -18.14
C MET A 86 0.08 4.89 -17.61
N THR A 87 1.31 4.38 -17.58
CA THR A 87 1.62 3.07 -17.00
C THR A 87 2.65 3.22 -15.89
N SER A 88 2.57 2.36 -14.88
CA SER A 88 3.61 2.30 -13.87
C SER A 88 4.87 1.66 -14.45
N GLU A 89 6.04 2.28 -14.26
CA GLU A 89 7.32 1.72 -14.70
C GLU A 89 7.71 0.49 -13.88
N GLU A 90 7.33 0.48 -12.60
CA GLU A 90 7.74 -0.56 -11.67
C GLU A 90 6.65 -1.62 -11.49
N VAL A 91 7.07 -2.89 -11.49
CA VAL A 91 6.21 -4.01 -11.12
C VAL A 91 5.90 -3.94 -9.62
N PHE A 92 4.71 -4.35 -9.22
CA PHE A 92 4.37 -4.49 -7.80
C PHE A 92 5.41 -5.37 -7.10
N GLY A 93 5.79 -5.03 -5.87
CA GLY A 93 6.67 -5.90 -5.08
C GLY A 93 8.15 -5.54 -5.13
N THR A 94 8.64 -4.88 -6.20
CA THR A 94 10.09 -4.79 -6.47
C THR A 94 10.79 -3.57 -5.87
N MET A 95 10.07 -2.65 -5.23
CA MET A 95 10.69 -1.43 -4.72
C MET A 95 11.59 -1.66 -3.50
N PRO A 96 12.77 -1.00 -3.46
CA PRO A 96 13.71 -1.12 -2.35
C PRO A 96 13.16 -0.44 -1.09
N LEU A 97 13.13 -1.17 0.02
CA LEU A 97 12.63 -0.68 1.31
C LEU A 97 13.48 0.48 1.88
N SER A 98 14.73 0.62 1.43
CA SER A 98 15.64 1.69 1.87
C SER A 98 15.24 3.08 1.39
N LEU A 99 14.43 3.18 0.33
CA LEU A 99 13.92 4.45 -0.18
C LEU A 99 12.54 4.80 0.41
N ALA A 100 11.93 3.88 1.16
CA ALA A 100 10.60 4.08 1.71
C ALA A 100 10.64 5.08 2.87
N LYS A 101 9.75 6.07 2.81
CA LYS A 101 9.39 6.84 4.00
C LYS A 101 8.65 5.89 4.95
N GLN A 102 9.07 5.86 6.21
CA GLN A 102 8.49 4.97 7.22
C GLN A 102 7.72 5.78 8.25
N ILE A 103 6.52 5.31 8.58
CA ILE A 103 5.69 5.85 9.65
C ILE A 103 5.40 4.71 10.63
N ILE A 104 5.53 5.00 11.93
CA ILE A 104 5.32 4.01 12.99
C ILE A 104 3.94 4.26 13.60
N ALA A 105 3.13 3.22 13.66
CA ALA A 105 1.87 3.17 14.38
C ALA A 105 2.05 2.25 15.59
N GLU A 106 2.17 2.84 16.78
CA GLU A 106 2.37 2.10 18.03
C GLU A 106 1.05 1.46 18.51
N GLY A 107 1.16 0.29 19.15
CA GLY A 107 0.01 -0.39 19.77
C GLY A 107 -0.40 -1.67 19.05
N VAL A 108 -0.68 -2.70 19.86
CA VAL A 108 -1.01 -4.06 19.39
C VAL A 108 -2.31 -4.09 18.60
N THR A 109 -3.30 -3.31 19.02
CA THR A 109 -4.64 -3.25 18.44
C THR A 109 -4.78 -2.17 17.37
N THR A 110 -3.70 -1.45 17.06
CA THR A 110 -3.74 -0.37 16.07
C THR A 110 -3.99 -0.97 14.68
N ASP A 111 -5.11 -0.58 14.09
CA ASP A 111 -5.62 -1.11 12.83
C ASP A 111 -5.75 -0.02 11.76
N ASN A 112 -5.37 1.21 12.08
CA ASN A 112 -5.45 2.35 11.19
C ASN A 112 -4.41 3.42 11.48
N MET A 113 -4.13 4.27 10.48
CA MET A 113 -3.27 5.44 10.61
C MET A 113 -3.65 6.52 9.60
N LEU A 114 -3.65 7.77 10.04
CA LEU A 114 -3.68 8.93 9.16
C LEU A 114 -2.25 9.24 8.68
N ILE A 115 -2.07 9.28 7.37
CA ILE A 115 -0.85 9.71 6.71
C ILE A 115 -1.11 11.10 6.17
N ASP A 116 -0.61 12.12 6.87
CA ASP A 116 -0.75 13.53 6.52
C ASP A 116 0.07 13.95 5.29
N TYR A 117 0.99 13.10 4.84
CA TYR A 117 1.92 13.39 3.76
C TYR A 117 1.79 12.40 2.61
N ILE A 118 1.06 12.79 1.57
CA ILE A 118 1.11 12.17 0.23
C ILE A 118 1.30 13.29 -0.78
N LYS A 119 2.35 13.21 -1.61
CA LYS A 119 2.56 14.24 -2.64
C LYS A 119 1.43 14.17 -3.67
N PRO A 120 0.80 15.30 -4.01
CA PRO A 120 -0.18 15.33 -5.09
C PRO A 120 0.47 14.97 -6.43
N ASP A 121 -0.32 14.35 -7.30
CA ASP A 121 0.02 13.92 -8.66
C ASP A 121 1.23 12.97 -8.78
N VAL A 122 1.64 12.36 -7.67
CA VAL A 122 2.68 11.33 -7.62
C VAL A 122 2.05 10.01 -7.22
N LEU A 123 2.36 8.94 -7.95
CA LEU A 123 1.96 7.59 -7.59
C LEU A 123 2.79 7.09 -6.41
N HIS A 124 2.13 6.66 -5.34
CA HIS A 124 2.77 6.10 -4.17
C HIS A 124 2.37 4.63 -4.00
N GLU A 125 3.28 3.78 -3.57
CA GLU A 125 2.98 2.44 -3.09
C GLU A 125 3.05 2.39 -1.57
N ILE A 126 1.97 1.90 -0.97
CA ILE A 126 1.82 1.76 0.47
C ILE A 126 1.83 0.28 0.83
N ARG A 127 2.64 -0.07 1.82
CA ARG A 127 2.70 -1.40 2.43
C ARG A 127 2.75 -1.29 3.94
N VAL A 128 2.25 -2.30 4.63
CA VAL A 128 2.26 -2.37 6.10
C VAL A 128 2.95 -3.64 6.54
N LEU A 129 3.78 -3.56 7.57
CA LEU A 129 4.30 -4.71 8.30
C LEU A 129 4.06 -4.52 9.80
N ALA A 130 3.94 -5.61 10.54
CA ALA A 130 3.94 -5.60 11.98
C ALA A 130 5.37 -5.85 12.50
N TYR A 131 5.69 -5.29 13.66
CA TYR A 131 6.96 -5.57 14.32
C TYR A 131 6.76 -6.00 15.77
N THR A 132 7.67 -6.85 16.22
CA THR A 132 7.84 -7.28 17.61
C THR A 132 9.17 -6.72 18.11
N LYS A 133 9.60 -7.13 19.30
CA LYS A 133 10.92 -6.77 19.83
C LYS A 133 12.07 -7.32 18.97
N ASP A 134 11.90 -8.52 18.42
CA ASP A 134 13.00 -9.31 17.85
C ASP A 134 12.89 -9.53 16.33
N LYS A 135 11.70 -9.31 15.75
CA LYS A 135 11.43 -9.56 14.32
C LYS A 135 10.35 -8.66 13.72
N GLU A 136 10.36 -8.58 12.39
CA GLU A 136 9.33 -7.97 11.56
C GLU A 136 8.54 -9.04 10.81
N SER A 137 7.27 -8.74 10.52
CA SER A 137 6.44 -9.58 9.66
C SER A 137 6.82 -9.47 8.19
N LYS A 138 6.22 -10.32 7.37
CA LYS A 138 6.12 -10.06 5.93
C LYS A 138 5.36 -8.75 5.68
N LEU A 139 5.67 -8.11 4.54
CA LEU A 139 4.92 -6.96 4.04
C LEU A 139 3.52 -7.38 3.60
N SER A 140 2.55 -6.50 3.80
CA SER A 140 1.22 -6.59 3.19
C SER A 140 1.32 -6.58 1.65
N SER A 141 0.25 -7.01 0.99
CA SER A 141 0.07 -6.73 -0.44
C SER A 141 0.20 -5.23 -0.71
N PRO A 142 0.85 -4.83 -1.80
CA PRO A 142 1.04 -3.42 -2.14
C PRO A 142 -0.25 -2.78 -2.63
N TRP A 143 -0.52 -1.57 -2.15
CA TRP A 143 -1.57 -0.70 -2.69
C TRP A 143 -0.92 0.51 -3.32
N ARG A 144 -1.31 0.84 -4.56
CA ARG A 144 -0.85 2.06 -5.22
C ARG A 144 -1.92 3.12 -5.13
N VAL A 145 -1.53 4.33 -4.77
CA VAL A 145 -2.43 5.47 -4.58
C VAL A 145 -1.87 6.71 -5.24
N LYS A 146 -2.74 7.49 -5.88
CA LYS A 146 -2.40 8.79 -6.45
C LYS A 146 -3.48 9.78 -6.06
N LEU A 147 -3.10 10.83 -5.34
CA LEU A 147 -3.96 11.97 -5.09
C LEU A 147 -3.88 12.89 -6.30
N LEU A 148 -4.99 13.07 -7.00
CA LEU A 148 -5.05 13.89 -8.19
C LEU A 148 -5.38 15.33 -7.80
N THR A 149 -4.53 16.27 -8.18
CA THR A 149 -4.85 17.69 -8.08
C THR A 149 -5.89 18.03 -9.14
N LEU A 150 -7.15 18.12 -8.73
CA LEU A 150 -8.20 18.65 -9.59
C LEU A 150 -8.45 20.13 -9.26
N ALA A 151 -9.14 20.83 -10.16
CA ALA A 151 -9.52 22.24 -9.99
C ALA A 151 -10.11 22.51 -8.59
N LYS A 152 -9.87 23.72 -8.06
CA LYS A 152 -10.06 24.23 -6.66
C LYS A 152 -11.06 23.55 -5.70
N ASN A 153 -12.12 22.88 -6.16
CA ASN A 153 -13.20 22.30 -5.36
C ASN A 153 -13.46 20.80 -5.63
N LYS A 154 -12.60 20.14 -6.42
CA LYS A 154 -12.69 18.70 -6.70
C LYS A 154 -11.43 18.05 -6.17
N ARG A 155 -11.58 16.90 -5.53
CA ARG A 155 -10.48 16.04 -5.10
C ARG A 155 -10.74 14.66 -5.64
N ALA A 156 -9.75 14.05 -6.26
CA ALA A 156 -9.88 12.67 -6.68
C ALA A 156 -8.71 11.85 -6.14
N ILE A 157 -9.02 10.64 -5.71
CA ILE A 157 -8.05 9.64 -5.32
C ILE A 157 -8.23 8.44 -6.23
N ALA A 158 -7.18 8.10 -6.95
CA ALA A 158 -7.08 6.85 -7.69
C ALA A 158 -6.31 5.85 -6.83
N PHE A 159 -6.84 4.64 -6.68
CA PHE A 159 -6.12 3.55 -6.04
C PHE A 159 -6.21 2.27 -6.85
N ARG A 160 -5.11 1.52 -6.84
CA ARG A 160 -4.98 0.23 -7.51
C ARG A 160 -4.48 -0.82 -6.53
N HIS A 161 -5.19 -1.94 -6.47
CA HIS A 161 -4.78 -3.13 -5.74
C HIS A 161 -4.85 -4.34 -6.66
N HIS A 162 -3.69 -4.91 -7.00
CA HIS A 162 -3.60 -5.95 -8.03
C HIS A 162 -4.27 -5.51 -9.34
N ASP A 163 -5.35 -6.20 -9.75
CA ASP A 163 -6.11 -5.96 -10.98
C ASP A 163 -7.32 -5.04 -10.78
N GLU A 164 -7.56 -4.58 -9.56
CA GLU A 164 -8.68 -3.72 -9.23
C GLU A 164 -8.23 -2.24 -9.24
N CYS A 165 -8.88 -1.44 -10.07
CA CYS A 165 -8.68 0.01 -10.15
C CYS A 165 -9.94 0.72 -9.67
N PHE A 166 -9.76 1.65 -8.74
CA PHE A 166 -10.84 2.45 -8.19
C PHE A 166 -10.50 3.93 -8.29
N LEU A 167 -11.49 4.72 -8.67
CA LEU A 167 -11.42 6.17 -8.64
C LEU A 167 -12.53 6.68 -7.73
N THR A 168 -12.13 7.35 -6.65
CA THR A 168 -13.04 8.10 -5.80
C THR A 168 -12.90 9.58 -6.10
N ILE A 169 -13.98 10.22 -6.55
CA ILE A 169 -14.06 11.67 -6.76
C ILE A 169 -14.92 12.25 -5.65
N ARG A 170 -14.36 13.18 -4.89
CA ARG A 170 -15.08 13.99 -3.92
C ARG A 170 -15.27 15.40 -4.48
N HIS A 171 -16.51 15.87 -4.41
CA HIS A 171 -16.90 17.22 -4.74
C HIS A 171 -17.53 17.86 -3.51
N ASP A 172 -16.98 18.98 -3.04
CA ASP A 172 -17.63 19.76 -1.99
C ASP A 172 -18.66 20.68 -2.66
N ASP A 173 -19.95 20.38 -2.47
CA ASP A 173 -21.01 21.24 -2.98
C ASP A 173 -21.03 22.54 -2.16
N VAL A 174 -20.63 23.63 -2.83
CA VAL A 174 -20.50 24.97 -2.24
C VAL A 174 -21.83 25.48 -1.69
N THR A 175 -22.97 24.96 -2.16
CA THR A 175 -24.30 25.39 -1.71
C THR A 175 -24.80 24.67 -0.46
N THR A 176 -24.37 23.42 -0.22
CA THR A 176 -24.85 22.59 0.89
C THR A 176 -23.77 22.30 1.94
N GLY A 177 -22.50 22.60 1.63
CA GLY A 177 -21.34 22.25 2.48
C GLY A 177 -21.16 20.74 2.64
N THR A 178 -21.92 19.93 1.89
CA THR A 178 -21.94 18.47 2.02
C THR A 178 -21.06 17.86 0.92
N PRO A 179 -20.13 16.96 1.26
CA PRO A 179 -19.31 16.30 0.28
C PRO A 179 -20.12 15.24 -0.49
N ILE A 180 -20.05 15.30 -1.81
CA ILE A 180 -20.60 14.28 -2.71
C ILE A 180 -19.43 13.37 -3.14
N ILE A 181 -19.57 12.07 -2.91
CA ILE A 181 -18.53 11.07 -3.21
C ILE A 181 -19.03 10.15 -4.33
N TYR A 182 -18.27 10.10 -5.42
CA TYR A 182 -18.47 9.18 -6.54
C TYR A 182 -17.38 8.11 -6.50
N ASN A 183 -17.77 6.84 -6.40
CA ASN A 183 -16.86 5.70 -6.50
C ASN A 183 -17.09 5.01 -7.83
N ASN A 184 -16.06 4.95 -8.68
CA ASN A 184 -16.11 4.23 -9.95
C ASN A 184 -15.06 3.13 -9.97
N TYR A 185 -15.48 1.95 -10.45
CA TYR A 185 -14.58 0.88 -10.86
C TYR A 185 -14.15 1.18 -12.31
N ILE A 186 -12.84 1.17 -12.57
CA ILE A 186 -12.27 1.53 -13.89
C ILE A 186 -11.58 0.33 -14.51
#